data_AF-A0A7W8UR40-F1
#
_entry.id   AF-A0A7W8UR40-F1
#
_cell.length_a   1.000
_cell.length_b   1.000
_cell.length_c   1.000
_cell.angle_alpha   90.00
_cell.angle_beta   90.00
_cell.angle_gamma   90.00
#
_symmetry.space_group_name_H-M   'P 1'
#
loop_
_entity.id
_entity.type
_entity.pdbx_description
1 polymer ?
#
loop_
_entity_poly.entity_id
_entity_poly.type
_entity_poly.pdbx_seq_one_letter_code
_entity_poly.pdbx_strand_id
1 'polypeptide(L)'
;MRYLREAGREFAQAQPDAARRMGMLYGEPEGAVRAVNEAFAFLSARLRMKLDDGMPEVTEGMLDNLYEHMARAIPSLSIIECSPLNRTGATAVPIPAGAVVRSTPVGPDKVQCVYRTTQPVELLPLSVEDAVVAVRADGRTVIRLTFGLWLGEQRERMDLSRIRLYLHGDRPAAATLYAALTRQVASIGLRLPSVRDGALQPLDGVHVEAAGFGPSTRLWPVTDAKRDGQLDREQTMLEYFVFPQKFHFVDLCGFDAAALPAGEAQMTFEIELDARMPGDYPVSRENFRLFCTPVINLFEVDALPLEPVGWHDREHCIRVQPGIASHVEPYDVLAVIAAEPEDSARHDYRAFTSFRHRGWALRHEKPERYFHTSTRFGPLGRELWVTLAGQLWAGTYRHAENDEDRPDPDRYLTVRALANNGRLPRMALAEATITETVSDFTGIASVRNLTAPSMPLYPPRYYRGYDWRVLGHFTAGGANELNRIHMEGAPALRETLELYDWTPDDGVSRRIDAIRDVRFSEKQKVERAYVQRIACAYVELDPTAFDGPGDAALFGEVLNHFLGRYASLHVSMQLVLSIGGKETVYPRIDFEGAPL
;
A
#
# COMPACT_ATOMS: atom_id res chain seq x y z
N MET A 1 22.02 33.55 5.02
CA MET A 1 22.78 34.63 4.34
C MET A 1 22.87 35.93 5.15
N ARG A 2 21.81 36.42 5.81
CA ARG A 2 21.85 37.67 6.58
C ARG A 2 22.88 37.65 7.72
N TYR A 3 22.86 36.61 8.55
CA TYR A 3 23.83 36.41 9.64
C TYR A 3 25.30 36.35 9.14
N LEU A 4 25.58 35.61 8.06
CA LEU A 4 26.91 35.52 7.46
C LEU A 4 27.39 36.88 6.90
N ARG A 5 26.48 37.68 6.32
CA ARG A 5 26.79 39.04 5.87
C ARG A 5 27.05 39.98 7.04
N GLU A 6 26.27 39.87 8.12
CA GLU A 6 26.44 40.66 9.34
C GLU A 6 27.76 40.30 10.05
N ALA A 7 28.05 39.02 10.27
CA ALA A 7 29.32 38.55 10.84
C ALA A 7 30.53 38.90 9.96
N GLY A 8 30.39 38.84 8.62
CA GLY A 8 31.43 39.28 7.69
C GLY A 8 31.72 40.79 7.77
N ARG A 9 30.70 41.62 8.02
CA ARG A 9 30.86 43.06 8.25
C ARG A 9 31.49 43.35 9.61
N GLU A 10 31.07 42.64 10.67
CA GLU A 10 31.64 42.77 12.01
C GLU A 10 33.13 42.37 12.02
N PHE A 11 33.49 41.28 11.34
CA PHE A 11 34.88 40.86 11.18
C PHE A 11 35.73 41.89 10.41
N ALA A 12 35.20 42.43 9.31
CA ALA A 12 35.89 43.45 8.52
C ALA A 12 36.12 44.76 9.30
N GLN A 13 35.22 45.10 10.22
CA GLN A 13 35.36 46.25 11.13
C GLN A 13 36.36 45.98 12.26
N ALA A 14 36.34 44.77 12.84
CA ALA A 14 37.20 44.41 13.97
C ALA A 14 38.67 44.13 13.57
N GLN A 15 38.92 43.67 12.33
CA GLN A 15 40.25 43.29 11.84
C GLN A 15 40.54 43.89 10.44
N PRO A 16 40.79 45.21 10.35
CA PRO A 16 40.85 45.93 9.06
C PRO A 16 42.00 45.50 8.16
N ASP A 17 43.14 45.12 8.74
CA ASP A 17 44.34 44.73 7.99
C ASP A 17 44.26 43.28 7.45
N ALA A 18 43.58 42.39 8.18
CA ALA A 18 43.28 41.04 7.69
C ALA A 18 42.20 41.08 6.59
N ALA A 19 41.17 41.90 6.77
CA ALA A 19 40.11 42.09 5.79
C ALA A 19 40.61 42.69 4.46
N ARG A 20 41.58 43.62 4.51
CA ARG A 20 42.27 44.17 3.33
C ARG A 20 42.98 43.11 2.52
N ARG A 21 43.67 42.17 3.19
CA ARG A 21 44.39 41.06 2.53
C ARG A 21 43.47 40.04 1.89
N MET A 22 42.23 39.95 2.33
CA MET A 22 41.21 39.02 1.82
C MET A 22 40.21 39.69 0.84
N GLY A 23 40.48 40.92 0.37
CA GLY A 23 39.63 41.59 -0.61
C GLY A 23 38.22 41.95 -0.10
N MET A 24 38.02 42.05 1.22
CA MET A 24 36.70 42.23 1.84
C MET A 24 36.27 43.71 1.98
N LEU A 25 37.08 44.65 1.49
CA LEU A 25 36.78 46.08 1.49
C LEU A 25 36.41 46.49 0.06
N TYR A 26 35.25 47.14 -0.07
CA TYR A 26 34.55 47.60 -1.28
C TYR A 26 33.49 46.67 -1.88
N GLY A 27 32.24 46.93 -1.47
CA GLY A 27 31.08 47.06 -2.37
C GLY A 27 30.47 45.81 -3.02
N GLU A 28 31.28 44.89 -3.54
CA GLU A 28 30.83 43.64 -4.12
C GLU A 28 31.84 42.55 -3.75
N PRO A 29 31.42 41.42 -3.14
CA PRO A 29 32.36 40.35 -2.87
C PRO A 29 32.91 39.84 -4.20
N GLU A 30 34.24 39.84 -4.35
CA GLU A 30 34.92 39.12 -5.44
C GLU A 30 34.32 37.71 -5.54
N GLY A 31 34.07 37.24 -6.77
CA GLY A 31 33.37 35.96 -7.02
C GLY A 31 33.95 34.80 -6.21
N ALA A 32 35.25 34.83 -5.91
CA ALA A 32 35.92 33.86 -5.04
C ALA A 32 35.47 33.93 -3.57
N VAL A 33 35.41 35.12 -2.96
CA VAL A 33 34.93 35.29 -1.57
C VAL A 33 33.46 34.92 -1.45
N ARG A 34 32.66 35.26 -2.47
CA ARG A 34 31.26 34.85 -2.55
C ARG A 34 31.13 33.33 -2.65
N ALA A 35 31.89 32.68 -3.53
CA ALA A 35 31.86 31.22 -3.71
C ALA A 35 32.32 30.48 -2.44
N VAL A 36 33.34 30.99 -1.73
CA VAL A 36 33.78 30.41 -0.44
C VAL A 36 32.70 30.54 0.61
N ASN A 37 32.04 31.69 0.71
CA ASN A 37 30.93 31.89 1.66
C ASN A 37 29.70 31.04 1.30
N GLU A 38 29.39 30.89 0.02
CA GLU A 38 28.32 30.00 -0.47
C GLU A 38 28.67 28.53 -0.19
N ALA A 39 29.91 28.10 -0.42
CA ALA A 39 30.38 26.76 -0.09
C ALA A 39 30.36 26.49 1.42
N PHE A 40 30.81 27.43 2.25
CA PHE A 40 30.77 27.30 3.70
C PHE A 40 29.34 27.24 4.23
N ALA A 41 28.45 28.09 3.69
CA ALA A 41 27.03 28.06 4.04
C ALA A 41 26.38 26.73 3.64
N PHE A 42 26.69 26.23 2.43
CA PHE A 42 26.20 24.94 1.94
C PHE A 42 26.69 23.77 2.81
N LEU A 43 27.98 23.71 3.14
CA LEU A 43 28.54 22.67 4.02
C LEU A 43 27.96 22.73 5.43
N SER A 44 27.84 23.94 6.00
CA SER A 44 27.27 24.13 7.34
C SER A 44 25.78 23.76 7.38
N ALA A 45 25.02 24.13 6.34
CA ALA A 45 23.62 23.75 6.19
C ALA A 45 23.49 22.22 6.07
N ARG A 46 24.34 21.57 5.27
CA ARG A 46 24.36 20.11 5.12
C ARG A 46 24.73 19.39 6.42
N LEU A 47 25.69 19.91 7.18
CA LEU A 47 26.05 19.34 8.48
C LEU A 47 24.89 19.46 9.48
N ARG A 48 24.24 20.62 9.56
CA ARG A 48 23.06 20.81 10.41
C ARG A 48 21.91 19.92 9.98
N MET A 49 21.61 19.88 8.67
CA MET A 49 20.62 18.96 8.11
C MET A 49 20.93 17.52 8.52
N LYS A 50 22.19 17.07 8.40
CA LYS A 50 22.58 15.71 8.82
C LYS A 50 22.46 15.48 10.34
N LEU A 51 22.75 16.48 11.17
CA LEU A 51 22.58 16.37 12.62
C LEU A 51 21.11 16.34 13.02
N ASP A 52 20.28 17.15 12.36
CA ASP A 52 18.82 17.17 12.56
C ASP A 52 18.17 15.88 12.03
N ASP A 53 18.69 15.33 10.92
CA ASP A 53 18.25 14.08 10.27
C ASP A 53 18.90 12.81 10.85
N GLY A 54 19.78 12.91 11.84
CA GLY A 54 20.48 11.76 12.42
C GLY A 54 19.56 10.78 13.17
N MET A 55 18.36 11.22 13.55
CA MET A 55 17.37 10.39 14.25
C MET A 55 16.70 9.35 13.32
N PRO A 56 16.20 9.72 12.11
CA PRO A 56 15.75 8.77 11.09
C PRO A 56 16.71 7.61 10.81
N GLU A 57 18.02 7.86 10.76
CA GLU A 57 19.01 6.80 10.47
C GLU A 57 19.01 5.69 11.55
N VAL A 58 18.62 5.99 12.79
CA VAL A 58 18.52 5.02 13.89
C VAL A 58 17.14 4.35 13.93
N THR A 59 16.07 5.12 13.71
CA THR A 59 14.69 4.63 13.81
C THR A 59 14.27 3.82 12.59
N GLU A 60 14.76 4.14 11.40
CA GLU A 60 14.40 3.47 10.14
C GLU A 60 14.75 1.97 10.16
N GLY A 61 15.97 1.62 10.59
CA GLY A 61 16.35 0.21 10.72
C GLY A 61 15.53 -0.57 11.75
N MET A 62 14.97 0.10 12.77
CA MET A 62 14.03 -0.53 13.71
C MET A 62 12.65 -0.68 13.09
N LEU A 63 12.17 0.34 12.38
CA LEU A 63 10.89 0.34 11.70
C LEU A 63 10.83 -0.71 10.58
N ASP A 64 11.90 -0.87 9.80
CA ASP A 64 12.00 -1.90 8.76
C ASP A 64 11.84 -3.33 9.31
N ASN A 65 12.24 -3.55 10.56
CA ASN A 65 12.04 -4.84 11.25
C ASN A 65 10.59 -5.01 11.75
N LEU A 66 9.92 -3.93 12.11
CA LEU A 66 8.54 -3.95 12.63
C LEU A 66 7.52 -3.94 11.48
N TYR A 67 7.48 -2.83 10.74
CA TYR A 67 6.60 -2.63 9.59
C TYR A 67 7.25 -1.67 8.58
N GLU A 68 7.81 -2.27 7.54
CA GLU A 68 8.63 -1.59 6.53
C GLU A 68 7.88 -0.49 5.75
N HIS A 69 6.58 -0.65 5.57
CA HIS A 69 5.77 0.32 4.83
C HIS A 69 5.40 1.58 5.61
N MET A 70 5.79 1.71 6.88
CA MET A 70 5.74 3.01 7.58
C MET A 70 6.98 3.87 7.36
N ALA A 71 8.07 3.28 6.86
CA ALA A 71 9.31 3.99 6.57
C ALA A 71 9.61 4.13 5.07
N ARG A 72 8.89 3.39 4.22
CA ARG A 72 9.06 3.38 2.76
C ARG A 72 8.04 4.27 2.07
N ALA A 73 8.38 4.78 0.87
CA ALA A 73 7.36 5.44 0.05
C ALA A 73 6.26 4.45 -0.38
N ILE A 74 5.10 5.01 -0.72
CA ILE A 74 4.06 4.31 -1.47
C ILE A 74 4.16 4.79 -2.91
N PRO A 75 4.60 3.93 -3.85
CA PRO A 75 4.65 4.25 -5.27
C PRO A 75 3.26 4.55 -5.84
N SER A 76 3.25 5.04 -7.08
CA SER A 76 2.00 5.30 -7.80
C SER A 76 1.16 4.04 -7.99
N LEU A 77 -0.15 4.19 -7.81
CA LEU A 77 -1.16 3.14 -7.87
C LEU A 77 -2.26 3.52 -8.86
N SER A 78 -2.84 2.53 -9.52
CA SER A 78 -4.01 2.73 -10.40
C SER A 78 -4.87 1.46 -10.40
N ILE A 79 -6.13 1.56 -10.82
CA ILE A 79 -6.96 0.41 -11.16
C ILE A 79 -6.96 0.28 -12.68
N ILE A 80 -6.62 -0.91 -13.20
CA ILE A 80 -6.75 -1.22 -14.62
C ILE A 80 -7.93 -2.16 -14.87
N GLU A 81 -8.47 -2.10 -16.08
CA GLU A 81 -9.43 -3.05 -16.63
C GLU A 81 -8.77 -3.83 -17.78
N CYS A 82 -8.90 -5.15 -17.75
CA CYS A 82 -8.37 -6.05 -18.76
C CYS A 82 -9.51 -6.52 -19.68
N SER A 83 -9.43 -6.19 -20.98
CA SER A 83 -10.43 -6.62 -21.95
C SER A 83 -10.00 -7.96 -22.59
N PRO A 84 -10.80 -9.04 -22.48
CA PRO A 84 -10.45 -10.33 -23.05
C PRO A 84 -10.43 -10.31 -24.58
N LEU A 85 -9.50 -11.06 -25.18
CA LEU A 85 -9.28 -11.12 -26.64
C LEU A 85 -10.37 -11.90 -27.37
N ASN A 86 -10.71 -13.09 -26.87
CA ASN A 86 -11.70 -13.95 -27.49
C ASN A 86 -12.90 -14.12 -26.55
N ARG A 87 -14.08 -13.75 -27.04
CA ARG A 87 -15.37 -14.02 -26.38
C ARG A 87 -15.90 -15.42 -26.71
N THR A 88 -15.07 -16.36 -27.21
CA THR A 88 -15.60 -17.59 -27.84
C THR A 88 -14.77 -18.86 -27.65
N GLY A 89 -13.69 -18.88 -26.86
CA GLY A 89 -13.07 -20.18 -26.55
C GLY A 89 -11.71 -20.15 -25.87
N ALA A 90 -11.51 -21.21 -25.09
CA ALA A 90 -10.40 -21.55 -24.19
C ALA A 90 -10.53 -20.95 -22.79
N THR A 91 -10.47 -21.83 -21.79
CA THR A 91 -10.17 -21.53 -20.38
C THR A 91 -9.02 -20.54 -20.34
N ALA A 92 -9.35 -19.28 -20.09
CA ALA A 92 -8.36 -18.23 -20.02
C ALA A 92 -7.49 -18.47 -18.79
N VAL A 93 -6.18 -18.58 -18.99
CA VAL A 93 -5.22 -18.65 -17.90
C VAL A 93 -5.39 -17.36 -17.08
N PRO A 94 -5.56 -17.46 -15.75
CA PRO A 94 -5.71 -16.27 -14.92
C PRO A 94 -4.47 -15.40 -15.05
N ILE A 95 -4.67 -14.07 -15.10
CA ILE A 95 -3.56 -13.12 -15.05
C ILE A 95 -2.99 -13.22 -13.62
N PRO A 96 -1.70 -13.56 -13.44
CA PRO A 96 -1.13 -13.66 -12.11
C PRO A 96 -0.94 -12.28 -11.48
N ALA A 97 -0.85 -12.24 -10.15
CA ALA A 97 -0.25 -11.09 -9.49
C ALA A 97 1.21 -10.94 -9.94
N GLY A 98 1.66 -9.70 -10.13
CA GLY A 98 2.99 -9.38 -10.64
C GLY A 98 3.10 -9.23 -12.17
N ALA A 99 2.03 -9.52 -12.93
CA ALA A 99 2.00 -9.33 -14.38
C ALA A 99 2.27 -7.86 -14.75
N VAL A 100 3.05 -7.63 -15.81
CA VAL A 100 3.63 -6.30 -16.10
C VAL A 100 2.89 -5.57 -17.22
N VAL A 101 2.56 -4.30 -16.97
CA VAL A 101 1.97 -3.36 -17.92
C VAL A 101 2.78 -2.07 -18.03
N ARG A 102 2.62 -1.35 -19.13
CA ARG A 102 3.31 -0.09 -19.41
C ARG A 102 2.35 1.03 -19.74
N SER A 103 2.75 2.24 -19.35
CA SER A 103 2.10 3.45 -19.80
C SER A 103 2.51 3.84 -21.22
N THR A 104 1.70 4.69 -21.83
CA THR A 104 2.15 5.54 -22.92
C THR A 104 3.35 6.39 -22.47
N PRO A 105 4.23 6.82 -23.39
CA PRO A 105 5.33 7.71 -23.05
C PRO A 105 4.85 9.01 -22.38
N VAL A 106 5.45 9.37 -21.24
CA VAL A 106 5.12 10.56 -20.46
C VAL A 106 6.30 11.51 -20.31
N GLY A 107 6.00 12.81 -20.16
CA GLY A 107 7.01 13.85 -19.96
C GLY A 107 7.87 14.15 -21.18
N PRO A 108 8.85 15.08 -21.04
CA PRO A 108 9.70 15.53 -22.14
C PRO A 108 10.59 14.40 -22.69
N ASP A 109 11.05 13.52 -21.80
CA ASP A 109 11.95 12.41 -22.13
C ASP A 109 11.19 11.16 -22.65
N LYS A 110 9.86 11.25 -22.80
CA LYS A 110 9.01 10.15 -23.31
C LYS A 110 9.22 8.84 -22.56
N VAL A 111 9.27 8.91 -21.24
CA VAL A 111 9.49 7.75 -20.36
C VAL A 111 8.23 6.89 -20.34
N GLN A 112 8.37 5.57 -20.50
CA GLN A 112 7.27 4.63 -20.27
C GLN A 112 7.33 4.15 -18.81
N CYS A 113 6.28 4.44 -18.05
CA CYS A 113 6.16 3.98 -16.67
C CYS A 113 5.75 2.51 -16.64
N VAL A 114 6.41 1.73 -15.77
CA VAL A 114 6.15 0.29 -15.65
C VAL A 114 5.33 0.05 -14.39
N TYR A 115 4.25 -0.72 -14.51
CA TYR A 115 3.40 -1.12 -13.41
C TYR A 115 3.25 -2.64 -13.39
N ARG A 116 2.92 -3.19 -12.22
CA ARG A 116 2.59 -4.62 -12.06
C ARG A 116 1.27 -4.81 -11.33
N THR A 117 0.53 -5.84 -11.67
CA THR A 117 -0.70 -6.22 -10.98
C THR A 117 -0.41 -6.61 -9.53
N THR A 118 -1.26 -6.20 -8.59
CA THR A 118 -1.10 -6.56 -7.17
C THR A 118 -1.91 -7.81 -6.82
N GLN A 119 -2.96 -8.09 -7.59
CA GLN A 119 -3.86 -9.22 -7.40
C GLN A 119 -4.05 -9.98 -8.71
N PRO A 120 -4.27 -11.31 -8.64
CA PRO A 120 -4.59 -12.09 -9.83
C PRO A 120 -5.98 -11.73 -10.36
N VAL A 121 -6.19 -11.91 -11.67
CA VAL A 121 -7.47 -11.68 -12.35
C VAL A 121 -7.90 -12.95 -13.05
N GLU A 122 -9.06 -13.46 -12.65
CA GLU A 122 -9.73 -14.56 -13.34
C GLU A 122 -10.60 -14.00 -14.48
N LEU A 123 -10.40 -14.54 -15.68
CA LEU A 123 -11.11 -14.11 -16.88
C LEU A 123 -12.32 -15.01 -17.11
N LEU A 124 -13.44 -14.60 -16.54
CA LEU A 124 -14.74 -15.25 -16.68
C LEU A 124 -15.38 -14.95 -18.04
N PRO A 125 -16.26 -15.82 -18.55
CA PRO A 125 -16.85 -15.72 -19.87
C PRO A 125 -18.09 -14.80 -19.91
N LEU A 126 -17.96 -13.63 -19.28
CA LEU A 126 -19.08 -12.74 -19.00
C LEU A 126 -18.75 -11.27 -19.24
N SER A 127 -19.75 -10.53 -19.71
CA SER A 127 -19.72 -9.07 -19.81
C SER A 127 -20.87 -8.48 -19.01
N VAL A 128 -20.68 -7.28 -18.47
CA VAL A 128 -21.81 -6.45 -18.02
C VAL A 128 -22.43 -5.81 -19.24
N GLU A 129 -23.67 -6.15 -19.55
CA GLU A 129 -24.42 -5.60 -20.68
C GLU A 129 -25.26 -4.40 -20.26
N ASP A 130 -25.91 -4.50 -19.09
CA ASP A 130 -26.76 -3.43 -18.57
C ASP A 130 -26.79 -3.44 -17.04
N ALA A 131 -26.99 -2.27 -16.44
CA ALA A 131 -27.25 -2.13 -15.02
C ALA A 131 -28.26 -1.01 -14.78
N VAL A 132 -29.38 -1.34 -14.13
CA VAL A 132 -30.50 -0.42 -13.91
C VAL A 132 -30.93 -0.46 -12.46
N VAL A 133 -31.20 0.71 -11.91
CA VAL A 133 -31.81 0.85 -10.58
C VAL A 133 -33.28 1.17 -10.74
N ALA A 134 -34.13 0.40 -10.07
CA ALA A 134 -35.56 0.63 -9.98
C ALA A 134 -35.98 0.80 -8.51
N VAL A 135 -36.99 1.63 -8.29
CA VAL A 135 -37.64 1.75 -6.98
C VAL A 135 -38.97 1.03 -7.04
N ARG A 136 -39.17 0.06 -6.16
CA ARG A 136 -40.43 -0.68 -6.03
C ARG A 136 -41.51 0.23 -5.43
N ALA A 137 -42.77 -0.18 -5.57
CA ALA A 137 -43.90 0.55 -5.01
C ALA A 137 -43.87 0.66 -3.47
N ASP A 138 -43.16 -0.24 -2.79
CA ASP A 138 -42.92 -0.24 -1.33
C ASP A 138 -41.75 0.68 -0.91
N GLY A 139 -41.08 1.34 -1.87
CA GLY A 139 -39.96 2.25 -1.64
C GLY A 139 -38.58 1.58 -1.58
N ARG A 140 -38.49 0.25 -1.68
CA ARG A 140 -37.19 -0.45 -1.73
C ARG A 140 -36.51 -0.27 -3.07
N THR A 141 -35.18 -0.20 -3.03
CA THR A 141 -34.36 -0.12 -4.24
C THR A 141 -34.01 -1.52 -4.73
N VAL A 142 -34.09 -1.72 -6.04
CA VAL A 142 -33.72 -2.96 -6.73
C VAL A 142 -32.68 -2.64 -7.78
N ILE A 143 -31.53 -3.30 -7.69
CA ILE A 143 -30.46 -3.21 -8.68
C ILE A 143 -30.59 -4.42 -9.61
N ARG A 144 -30.83 -4.16 -10.90
CA ARG A 144 -30.83 -5.19 -11.95
C ARG A 144 -29.52 -5.14 -12.69
N LEU A 145 -28.71 -6.18 -12.54
CA LEU A 145 -27.42 -6.32 -13.20
C LEU A 145 -27.49 -7.43 -14.24
N THR A 146 -27.35 -7.06 -15.51
CA THR A 146 -27.51 -7.97 -16.64
C THR A 146 -26.16 -8.32 -17.23
N PHE A 147 -25.87 -9.62 -17.28
CA PHE A 147 -24.66 -10.17 -17.86
C PHE A 147 -24.95 -10.84 -19.20
N GLY A 148 -24.04 -10.62 -20.15
CA GLY A 148 -23.93 -11.42 -21.38
C GLY A 148 -23.07 -12.63 -21.09
N LEU A 149 -23.48 -13.80 -21.60
CA LEU A 149 -22.82 -15.08 -21.40
C LEU A 149 -22.24 -15.58 -22.71
N TRP A 150 -20.96 -15.95 -22.71
CA TRP A 150 -20.31 -16.58 -23.87
C TRP A 150 -19.71 -17.96 -23.54
N LEU A 151 -20.54 -18.80 -22.93
CA LEU A 151 -20.14 -20.09 -22.36
C LEU A 151 -19.63 -21.13 -23.40
N GLY A 152 -19.99 -20.98 -24.68
CA GLY A 152 -19.59 -21.90 -25.75
C GLY A 152 -19.86 -23.38 -25.42
N GLU A 153 -18.97 -24.28 -25.83
CA GLU A 153 -19.03 -25.72 -25.51
C GLU A 153 -18.42 -26.10 -24.14
N GLN A 154 -17.82 -25.14 -23.40
CA GLN A 154 -17.04 -25.43 -22.19
C GLN A 154 -17.79 -25.19 -20.86
N ARG A 155 -19.11 -25.08 -20.93
CA ARG A 155 -20.02 -24.85 -19.79
C ARG A 155 -19.72 -25.68 -18.55
N GLU A 156 -19.43 -26.97 -18.72
CA GLU A 156 -19.23 -27.92 -17.60
C GLU A 156 -17.95 -27.66 -16.78
N ARG A 157 -17.03 -26.83 -17.28
CA ARG A 157 -15.75 -26.52 -16.62
C ARG A 157 -15.70 -25.12 -16.03
N MET A 158 -16.82 -24.39 -16.04
CA MET A 158 -16.83 -22.98 -15.67
C MET A 158 -17.26 -22.80 -14.23
N ASP A 159 -16.40 -22.17 -13.44
CA ASP A 159 -16.73 -21.76 -12.09
C ASP A 159 -17.26 -20.33 -12.12
N LEU A 160 -18.55 -20.16 -11.79
CA LEU A 160 -19.18 -18.85 -11.59
C LEU A 160 -19.52 -18.61 -10.11
N SER A 161 -18.94 -19.41 -9.21
CA SER A 161 -19.17 -19.31 -7.77
C SER A 161 -18.70 -17.98 -7.19
N ARG A 162 -17.78 -17.27 -7.85
CA ARG A 162 -17.29 -15.96 -7.45
C ARG A 162 -17.11 -15.05 -8.67
N ILE A 163 -17.96 -14.03 -8.76
CA ILE A 163 -17.87 -12.99 -9.81
C ILE A 163 -17.39 -11.70 -9.16
N ARG A 164 -16.15 -11.30 -9.45
CA ARG A 164 -15.56 -10.06 -8.95
C ARG A 164 -16.00 -8.86 -9.77
N LEU A 165 -16.58 -7.87 -9.10
CA LEU A 165 -17.02 -6.60 -9.69
C LEU A 165 -16.24 -5.44 -9.07
N TYR A 166 -15.75 -4.54 -9.91
CA TYR A 166 -15.24 -3.25 -9.48
C TYR A 166 -16.31 -2.17 -9.65
N LEU A 167 -16.63 -1.49 -8.56
CA LEU A 167 -17.59 -0.41 -8.51
C LEU A 167 -16.93 0.90 -8.96
N HIS A 168 -17.13 1.22 -10.23
CA HIS A 168 -16.51 2.36 -10.89
C HIS A 168 -17.41 3.60 -10.80
N GLY A 169 -16.80 4.76 -10.58
CA GLY A 169 -17.51 6.03 -10.47
C GLY A 169 -16.72 7.06 -9.68
N ASP A 170 -17.31 8.23 -9.47
CA ASP A 170 -16.84 9.15 -8.46
C ASP A 170 -16.96 8.53 -7.06
N ARG A 171 -16.12 9.01 -6.13
CA ARG A 171 -16.02 8.43 -4.78
C ARG A 171 -17.37 8.31 -4.06
N PRO A 172 -18.24 9.34 -4.03
CA PRO A 172 -19.55 9.23 -3.38
C PRO A 172 -20.44 8.13 -3.97
N ALA A 173 -20.52 8.03 -5.30
CA ALA A 173 -21.37 7.03 -5.96
C ALA A 173 -20.84 5.61 -5.76
N ALA A 174 -19.53 5.40 -5.94
CA ALA A 174 -18.91 4.10 -5.74
C ALA A 174 -19.02 3.62 -4.29
N ALA A 175 -18.78 4.50 -3.31
CA ALA A 175 -18.91 4.16 -1.89
C ALA A 175 -20.38 3.91 -1.48
N THR A 176 -21.33 4.60 -2.10
CA THR A 176 -22.77 4.36 -1.89
C THR A 176 -23.18 3.00 -2.44
N LEU A 177 -22.77 2.66 -3.67
CA LEU A 177 -23.00 1.35 -4.26
C LEU A 177 -22.36 0.24 -3.43
N TYR A 178 -21.13 0.46 -2.96
CA TYR A 178 -20.43 -0.45 -2.08
C TYR A 178 -21.25 -0.73 -0.81
N ALA A 179 -21.60 0.32 -0.05
CA ALA A 179 -22.36 0.17 1.18
C ALA A 179 -23.75 -0.44 0.98
N ALA A 180 -24.39 -0.19 -0.17
CA ALA A 180 -25.65 -0.81 -0.53
C ALA A 180 -25.48 -2.32 -0.73
N LEU A 181 -24.48 -2.74 -1.49
CA LEU A 181 -24.24 -4.14 -1.84
C LEU A 181 -23.69 -4.97 -0.68
N THR A 182 -22.89 -4.41 0.21
CA THR A 182 -22.31 -5.17 1.34
C THR A 182 -23.20 -5.21 2.57
N ARG A 183 -24.16 -4.28 2.73
CA ARG A 183 -24.90 -4.11 4.00
C ARG A 183 -26.42 -4.07 3.89
N GLN A 184 -26.95 -3.72 2.73
CA GLN A 184 -28.39 -3.47 2.55
C GLN A 184 -29.06 -4.58 1.73
N VAL A 185 -28.34 -5.60 1.28
CA VAL A 185 -28.92 -6.68 0.46
C VAL A 185 -29.89 -7.51 1.30
N ALA A 186 -31.16 -7.48 0.92
CA ALA A 186 -32.23 -8.26 1.53
C ALA A 186 -32.42 -9.62 0.83
N SER A 187 -32.33 -9.65 -0.50
CA SER A 187 -32.40 -10.90 -1.27
C SER A 187 -31.78 -10.72 -2.66
N ILE A 188 -31.34 -11.83 -3.25
CA ILE A 188 -30.84 -11.89 -4.62
C ILE A 188 -31.66 -12.92 -5.38
N GLY A 189 -32.11 -12.54 -6.58
CA GLY A 189 -32.78 -13.46 -7.48
C GLY A 189 -32.19 -13.42 -8.89
N LEU A 190 -32.56 -14.40 -9.69
CA LEU A 190 -32.10 -14.60 -11.06
C LEU A 190 -33.28 -14.51 -12.03
N ARG A 191 -33.08 -13.79 -13.13
CA ARG A 191 -33.94 -13.84 -14.30
C ARG A 191 -33.16 -14.41 -15.46
N LEU A 192 -33.73 -15.42 -16.12
CA LEU A 192 -33.19 -16.04 -17.32
C LEU A 192 -34.26 -15.96 -18.41
N PRO A 193 -33.96 -15.37 -19.58
CA PRO A 193 -34.94 -15.25 -20.66
C PRO A 193 -35.56 -16.59 -21.07
N SER A 194 -34.79 -17.68 -21.06
CA SER A 194 -35.29 -19.00 -21.48
C SER A 194 -36.12 -19.73 -20.42
N VAL A 195 -36.10 -19.30 -19.15
CA VAL A 195 -36.75 -20.01 -18.05
C VAL A 195 -37.96 -19.25 -17.54
N ARG A 196 -39.14 -19.90 -17.59
CA ARG A 196 -40.42 -19.33 -17.12
C ARG A 196 -40.66 -17.91 -17.67
N ASP A 197 -40.35 -17.69 -18.93
CA ASP A 197 -40.49 -16.40 -19.63
C ASP A 197 -39.82 -15.22 -18.91
N GLY A 198 -38.64 -15.43 -18.29
CA GLY A 198 -37.91 -14.38 -17.58
C GLY A 198 -38.44 -14.07 -16.17
N ALA A 199 -39.25 -14.97 -15.59
CA ALA A 199 -39.70 -14.84 -14.21
C ALA A 199 -38.53 -14.86 -13.22
N LEU A 200 -38.66 -14.07 -12.15
CA LEU A 200 -37.66 -14.00 -11.09
C LEU A 200 -37.64 -15.30 -10.28
N GLN A 201 -36.46 -15.87 -10.09
CA GLN A 201 -36.22 -17.03 -9.24
C GLN A 201 -35.35 -16.63 -8.05
N PRO A 202 -35.73 -16.95 -6.81
CA PRO A 202 -34.88 -16.66 -5.64
C PRO A 202 -33.61 -17.52 -5.68
N LEU A 203 -32.49 -16.96 -5.24
CA LEU A 203 -31.21 -17.66 -5.11
C LEU A 203 -30.81 -17.76 -3.63
N ASP A 204 -31.20 -18.86 -2.99
CA ASP A 204 -30.91 -19.15 -1.58
C ASP A 204 -29.45 -19.65 -1.44
N GLY A 205 -28.50 -18.72 -1.40
CA GLY A 205 -27.07 -19.04 -1.26
C GLY A 205 -26.15 -18.02 -1.91
N VAL A 206 -26.69 -17.19 -2.81
CA VAL A 206 -25.95 -16.10 -3.42
C VAL A 206 -25.95 -14.89 -2.50
N HIS A 207 -24.76 -14.33 -2.27
CA HIS A 207 -24.55 -13.17 -1.41
C HIS A 207 -23.42 -12.30 -1.97
N VAL A 208 -23.32 -11.06 -1.48
CA VAL A 208 -22.26 -10.14 -1.87
C VAL A 208 -21.31 -9.93 -0.70
N GLU A 209 -20.01 -10.03 -0.97
CA GLU A 209 -18.96 -9.81 0.02
C GLU A 209 -18.01 -8.69 -0.43
N ALA A 210 -17.40 -8.00 0.53
CA ALA A 210 -16.33 -7.06 0.24
C ALA A 210 -15.07 -7.81 -0.23
N ALA A 211 -14.44 -7.33 -1.31
CA ALA A 211 -13.27 -7.98 -1.92
C ALA A 211 -11.99 -7.13 -1.81
N GLY A 212 -12.02 -6.05 -1.00
CA GLY A 212 -10.89 -5.15 -0.78
C GLY A 212 -10.12 -5.38 0.53
N PHE A 213 -10.46 -6.41 1.32
CA PHE A 213 -9.90 -6.65 2.65
C PHE A 213 -9.08 -7.94 2.72
N GLY A 214 -8.11 -7.96 3.63
CA GLY A 214 -7.33 -9.14 3.97
C GLY A 214 -6.05 -9.34 3.16
N PRO A 215 -5.21 -10.33 3.56
CA PRO A 215 -3.82 -10.42 3.10
C PRO A 215 -3.64 -10.67 1.60
N SER A 216 -4.61 -11.32 0.95
CA SER A 216 -4.57 -11.62 -0.49
C SER A 216 -4.82 -10.40 -1.38
N THR A 217 -5.30 -9.29 -0.81
CA THR A 217 -5.67 -8.08 -1.56
C THR A 217 -4.62 -6.97 -1.48
N ARG A 218 -3.53 -7.20 -0.73
CA ARG A 218 -2.45 -6.26 -0.44
C ARG A 218 -1.87 -5.59 -1.70
N LEU A 219 -1.60 -4.28 -1.63
CA LEU A 219 -1.12 -3.49 -2.78
C LEU A 219 0.39 -3.58 -3.02
N TRP A 220 1.19 -3.66 -1.96
CA TRP A 220 2.65 -3.75 -2.04
C TRP A 220 3.13 -5.21 -1.94
N PRO A 221 4.33 -5.53 -2.45
CA PRO A 221 4.84 -6.90 -2.44
C PRO A 221 4.92 -7.49 -1.02
N VAL A 222 4.63 -8.80 -0.92
CA VAL A 222 4.78 -9.59 0.32
C VAL A 222 6.25 -9.95 0.48
N THR A 223 6.87 -9.52 1.58
CA THR A 223 8.27 -9.82 1.91
C THR A 223 8.38 -10.99 2.88
N ASP A 224 7.45 -11.08 3.84
CA ASP A 224 7.31 -12.20 4.77
C ASP A 224 5.83 -12.44 5.05
N ALA A 225 5.28 -13.52 4.49
CA ALA A 225 3.84 -13.82 4.58
C ALA A 225 3.29 -13.88 6.02
N LYS A 226 4.09 -14.31 7.00
CA LYS A 226 3.66 -14.41 8.39
C LYS A 226 3.60 -13.03 9.06
N ARG A 227 4.68 -12.25 8.93
CA ARG A 227 4.75 -10.87 9.45
C ARG A 227 3.67 -10.01 8.77
N ASP A 228 3.55 -10.15 7.47
CA ASP A 228 2.60 -9.42 6.65
C ASP A 228 1.15 -9.73 7.05
N GLY A 229 0.81 -11.01 7.25
CA GLY A 229 -0.52 -11.37 7.75
C GLY A 229 -0.85 -10.76 9.12
N GLN A 230 0.14 -10.58 10.01
CA GLN A 230 -0.07 -9.95 11.32
C GLN A 230 -0.31 -8.45 11.24
N LEU A 231 0.19 -7.79 10.19
CA LEU A 231 0.13 -6.34 9.98
C LEU A 231 -0.98 -5.92 9.01
N ASP A 232 -1.85 -6.86 8.61
CA ASP A 232 -2.92 -6.63 7.65
C ASP A 232 -3.88 -5.51 8.08
N ARG A 233 -4.11 -5.35 9.39
CA ARG A 233 -5.06 -4.39 9.94
C ARG A 233 -4.54 -2.95 9.84
N GLU A 234 -3.28 -2.77 10.21
CA GLU A 234 -2.53 -1.52 10.07
C GLU A 234 -2.37 -1.15 8.60
N GLN A 235 -2.04 -2.14 7.78
CA GLN A 235 -1.98 -1.99 6.34
C GLN A 235 -3.29 -1.52 5.74
N THR A 236 -4.40 -2.17 6.08
CA THR A 236 -5.73 -1.84 5.54
C THR A 236 -6.08 -0.38 5.84
N MET A 237 -5.73 0.11 7.03
CA MET A 237 -5.91 1.52 7.39
C MET A 237 -5.06 2.45 6.51
N LEU A 238 -3.78 2.11 6.29
CA LEU A 238 -2.90 2.86 5.40
C LEU A 238 -3.42 2.89 3.96
N GLU A 239 -3.83 1.73 3.43
CA GLU A 239 -4.38 1.59 2.07
C GLU A 239 -5.68 2.39 1.92
N TYR A 240 -6.51 2.49 2.95
CA TYR A 240 -7.75 3.26 2.90
C TYR A 240 -7.49 4.77 2.75
N PHE A 241 -6.54 5.31 3.50
CA PHE A 241 -6.22 6.74 3.39
C PHE A 241 -5.45 7.08 2.11
N VAL A 242 -4.60 6.16 1.64
CA VAL A 242 -3.73 6.39 0.48
C VAL A 242 -4.42 6.08 -0.85
N PHE A 243 -5.19 4.99 -0.91
CA PHE A 243 -5.78 4.50 -2.15
C PHE A 243 -7.15 3.81 -1.90
N PRO A 244 -8.17 4.59 -1.49
CA PRO A 244 -9.50 4.08 -1.11
C PRO A 244 -10.21 3.31 -2.24
N GLN A 245 -9.84 3.56 -3.50
CA GLN A 245 -10.41 2.87 -4.67
C GLN A 245 -10.21 1.35 -4.61
N LYS A 246 -9.19 0.86 -3.88
CA LYS A 246 -9.00 -0.58 -3.60
C LYS A 246 -10.24 -1.21 -2.94
N PHE A 247 -10.98 -0.46 -2.12
CA PHE A 247 -12.10 -1.02 -1.36
C PHE A 247 -13.41 -1.08 -2.15
N HIS A 248 -13.45 -0.55 -3.36
CA HIS A 248 -14.63 -0.57 -4.22
C HIS A 248 -14.80 -1.90 -4.99
N PHE A 249 -14.12 -2.97 -4.58
CA PHE A 249 -14.31 -4.31 -5.12
C PHE A 249 -15.32 -5.09 -4.27
N VAL A 250 -16.25 -5.76 -4.94
CA VAL A 250 -17.21 -6.67 -4.33
C VAL A 250 -17.24 -7.98 -5.10
N ASP A 251 -17.38 -9.09 -4.38
CA ASP A 251 -17.52 -10.42 -4.96
C ASP A 251 -18.97 -10.87 -4.81
N LEU A 252 -19.61 -11.24 -5.93
CA LEU A 252 -20.88 -11.97 -5.93
C LEU A 252 -20.57 -13.46 -5.77
N CYS A 253 -20.84 -14.00 -4.59
CA CYS A 253 -20.44 -15.33 -4.16
C CYS A 253 -21.62 -16.31 -4.15
N GLY A 254 -21.35 -17.60 -4.37
CA GLY A 254 -22.28 -18.71 -4.17
C GLY A 254 -23.16 -19.07 -5.36
N PHE A 255 -22.91 -18.51 -6.56
CA PHE A 255 -23.71 -18.83 -7.74
C PHE A 255 -23.27 -20.14 -8.40
N ASP A 256 -24.18 -21.10 -8.53
CA ASP A 256 -23.92 -22.36 -9.22
C ASP A 256 -24.23 -22.23 -10.72
N ALA A 257 -23.20 -22.40 -11.55
CA ALA A 257 -23.32 -22.36 -13.01
C ALA A 257 -24.27 -23.44 -13.58
N ALA A 258 -24.53 -24.52 -12.83
CA ALA A 258 -25.51 -25.55 -13.20
C ALA A 258 -26.94 -25.03 -13.28
N ALA A 259 -27.26 -23.90 -12.63
CA ALA A 259 -28.58 -23.27 -12.69
C ALA A 259 -28.93 -22.67 -14.06
N LEU A 260 -27.92 -22.41 -14.90
CA LEU A 260 -28.14 -21.93 -16.25
C LEU A 260 -28.75 -23.07 -17.10
N PRO A 261 -29.55 -22.79 -18.15
CA PRO A 261 -29.89 -23.72 -19.23
C PRO A 261 -28.90 -23.69 -20.42
N ALA A 262 -28.79 -24.79 -21.16
CA ALA A 262 -27.91 -24.88 -22.32
C ALA A 262 -28.32 -23.85 -23.38
N GLY A 263 -27.37 -23.10 -23.93
CA GLY A 263 -27.63 -22.04 -24.92
C GLY A 263 -28.12 -20.71 -24.35
N GLU A 264 -28.22 -20.57 -23.02
CA GLU A 264 -28.54 -19.30 -22.38
C GLU A 264 -27.44 -18.26 -22.67
N ALA A 265 -27.84 -17.13 -23.26
CA ALA A 265 -26.93 -16.07 -23.69
C ALA A 265 -26.92 -14.86 -22.73
N GLN A 266 -27.86 -14.81 -21.79
CA GLN A 266 -28.03 -13.68 -20.90
C GLN A 266 -28.53 -14.14 -19.52
N MET A 267 -28.02 -13.50 -18.47
CA MET A 267 -28.54 -13.68 -17.11
C MET A 267 -28.67 -12.32 -16.43
N THR A 268 -29.73 -12.12 -15.65
CA THR A 268 -29.91 -10.87 -14.88
C THR A 268 -30.06 -11.20 -13.41
N PHE A 269 -29.17 -10.66 -12.59
CA PHE A 269 -29.34 -10.66 -11.14
C PHE A 269 -30.22 -9.49 -10.73
N GLU A 270 -31.24 -9.76 -9.94
CA GLU A 270 -32.09 -8.76 -9.30
C GLU A 270 -31.75 -8.75 -7.81
N ILE A 271 -31.05 -7.70 -7.37
CA ILE A 271 -30.59 -7.51 -6.00
C ILE A 271 -31.55 -6.55 -5.32
N GLU A 272 -32.35 -7.05 -4.38
CA GLU A 272 -33.27 -6.24 -3.59
C GLU A 272 -32.57 -5.73 -2.33
N LEU A 273 -32.67 -4.42 -2.09
CA LEU A 273 -32.18 -3.80 -0.87
C LEU A 273 -33.28 -3.69 0.20
N ASP A 274 -32.88 -3.69 1.47
CA ASP A 274 -33.76 -3.58 2.65
C ASP A 274 -34.45 -2.20 2.74
N ALA A 275 -33.83 -1.17 2.18
CA ALA A 275 -34.27 0.20 2.17
C ALA A 275 -34.04 0.88 0.81
N ARG A 276 -34.39 2.18 0.73
CA ARG A 276 -34.02 3.01 -0.40
C ARG A 276 -32.51 3.30 -0.34
N MET A 277 -31.81 3.09 -1.45
CA MET A 277 -30.40 3.46 -1.56
C MET A 277 -30.27 4.98 -1.32
N PRO A 278 -29.39 5.42 -0.41
CA PRO A 278 -29.22 6.83 -0.12
C PRO A 278 -28.54 7.55 -1.28
N GLY A 279 -29.02 8.75 -1.61
CA GLY A 279 -28.51 9.56 -2.73
C GLY A 279 -29.13 9.19 -4.09
N ASP A 280 -29.28 10.20 -4.95
CA ASP A 280 -29.82 10.02 -6.31
C ASP A 280 -28.65 9.94 -7.33
N TYR A 281 -27.73 9.00 -7.12
CA TYR A 281 -26.62 8.76 -8.04
C TYR A 281 -27.10 7.92 -9.24
N PRO A 282 -26.87 8.35 -10.49
CA PRO A 282 -27.23 7.56 -11.65
C PRO A 282 -26.37 6.31 -11.70
N VAL A 283 -27.01 5.15 -11.63
CA VAL A 283 -26.35 3.84 -11.77
C VAL A 283 -26.57 3.36 -13.20
N SER A 284 -25.47 2.93 -13.82
CA SER A 284 -25.42 2.43 -15.19
C SER A 284 -24.45 1.26 -15.29
N ARG A 285 -24.41 0.59 -16.45
CA ARG A 285 -23.42 -0.46 -16.71
C ARG A 285 -21.97 -0.01 -16.50
N GLU A 286 -21.67 1.27 -16.69
CA GLU A 286 -20.32 1.81 -16.57
C GLU A 286 -19.82 1.84 -15.11
N ASN A 287 -20.74 1.65 -14.15
CA ASN A 287 -20.43 1.55 -12.72
C ASN A 287 -20.04 0.14 -12.29
N PHE A 288 -20.30 -0.88 -13.10
CA PHE A 288 -19.95 -2.26 -12.80
C PHE A 288 -18.94 -2.75 -13.82
N ARG A 289 -17.68 -2.92 -13.39
CA ARG A 289 -16.59 -3.38 -14.25
C ARG A 289 -16.12 -4.76 -13.85
N LEU A 290 -15.69 -5.51 -14.85
CA LEU A 290 -15.14 -6.85 -14.71
C LEU A 290 -13.65 -6.83 -15.05
N PHE A 291 -12.93 -7.84 -14.59
CA PHE A 291 -11.51 -8.05 -14.94
C PHE A 291 -10.63 -6.85 -14.55
N CYS A 292 -10.95 -6.23 -13.43
CA CYS A 292 -10.20 -5.12 -12.86
C CYS A 292 -9.21 -5.61 -11.81
N THR A 293 -8.07 -4.93 -11.69
CA THR A 293 -7.07 -5.19 -10.64
C THR A 293 -6.30 -3.92 -10.32
N PRO A 294 -5.86 -3.72 -9.06
CA PRO A 294 -4.90 -2.67 -8.76
C PRO A 294 -3.56 -2.98 -9.40
N VAL A 295 -2.88 -1.92 -9.82
CA VAL A 295 -1.50 -1.98 -10.28
C VAL A 295 -0.65 -0.98 -9.52
N ILE A 296 0.61 -1.35 -9.27
CA ILE A 296 1.59 -0.55 -8.55
C ILE A 296 2.80 -0.28 -9.44
N ASN A 297 3.31 0.95 -9.41
CA ASN A 297 4.52 1.38 -10.11
C ASN A 297 5.78 0.84 -9.43
N LEU A 298 5.97 -0.48 -9.51
CA LEU A 298 7.15 -1.17 -9.02
C LEU A 298 7.59 -2.22 -10.05
N PHE A 299 8.87 -2.19 -10.37
CA PHE A 299 9.48 -3.11 -11.33
C PHE A 299 10.90 -3.49 -10.89
N GLU A 300 11.36 -4.65 -11.35
CA GLU A 300 12.72 -5.12 -11.07
C GLU A 300 13.73 -4.41 -11.98
N VAL A 301 14.88 -4.07 -11.40
CA VAL A 301 16.04 -3.53 -12.11
C VAL A 301 17.31 -4.21 -11.61
N ASP A 302 18.22 -4.47 -12.52
CA ASP A 302 19.60 -4.77 -12.16
C ASP A 302 20.30 -3.45 -11.83
N ALA A 303 20.86 -3.33 -10.63
CA ALA A 303 21.70 -2.19 -10.27
C ALA A 303 23.10 -2.32 -10.89
N LEU A 304 23.81 -1.20 -10.97
CA LEU A 304 25.22 -1.20 -11.31
C LEU A 304 25.97 -2.09 -10.29
N PRO A 305 26.88 -2.96 -10.75
CA PRO A 305 27.65 -3.82 -9.85
C PRO A 305 28.38 -3.00 -8.79
N LEU A 306 28.48 -3.55 -7.59
CA LEU A 306 29.26 -2.96 -6.50
C LEU A 306 30.63 -3.62 -6.46
N GLU A 307 31.67 -2.79 -6.33
CA GLU A 307 33.06 -3.22 -6.24
C GLU A 307 33.72 -2.69 -4.96
N PRO A 308 33.48 -3.32 -3.80
CA PRO A 308 34.08 -2.90 -2.54
C PRO A 308 35.61 -2.97 -2.59
N VAL A 309 36.29 -1.91 -2.15
CA VAL A 309 37.76 -1.83 -2.22
C VAL A 309 38.44 -2.55 -1.03
N GLY A 310 37.71 -2.84 0.06
CA GLY A 310 38.22 -3.58 1.22
C GLY A 310 37.23 -3.64 2.38
N TRP A 311 37.65 -4.20 3.53
CA TRP A 311 36.75 -4.51 4.67
C TRP A 311 36.05 -3.29 5.30
N HIS A 312 36.56 -2.08 5.09
CA HIS A 312 35.98 -0.84 5.60
C HIS A 312 34.97 -0.22 4.64
N ASP A 313 34.97 -0.65 3.38
CA ASP A 313 34.10 -0.15 2.32
C ASP A 313 32.78 -0.94 2.29
N ARG A 314 31.96 -0.72 3.32
CA ARG A 314 30.74 -1.52 3.56
C ARG A 314 29.48 -0.89 3.03
N GLU A 315 29.46 0.42 2.83
CA GLU A 315 28.25 1.17 2.54
C GLU A 315 28.26 1.65 1.09
N HIS A 316 27.30 1.17 0.31
CA HIS A 316 27.23 1.41 -1.12
C HIS A 316 25.88 1.98 -1.52
N CYS A 317 25.89 3.03 -2.33
CA CYS A 317 24.68 3.60 -2.91
C CYS A 317 24.21 2.73 -4.09
N ILE A 318 22.96 2.30 -4.07
CA ILE A 318 22.36 1.54 -5.17
C ILE A 318 22.07 2.49 -6.33
N ARG A 319 22.73 2.22 -7.46
CA ARG A 319 22.60 3.02 -8.69
C ARG A 319 22.07 2.17 -9.81
N VAL A 320 21.23 2.77 -10.66
CA VAL A 320 20.72 2.16 -11.89
C VAL A 320 21.51 2.66 -13.09
N GLN A 321 21.27 2.07 -14.26
CA GLN A 321 21.96 2.45 -15.50
C GLN A 321 21.74 3.94 -15.83
N PRO A 322 22.76 4.65 -16.36
CA PRO A 322 22.65 6.09 -16.64
C PRO A 322 21.46 6.49 -17.53
N GLY A 323 21.05 5.62 -18.45
CA GLY A 323 19.92 5.87 -19.36
C GLY A 323 18.56 5.97 -18.68
N ILE A 324 18.41 5.37 -17.49
CA ILE A 324 17.15 5.38 -16.72
C ILE A 324 17.23 6.14 -15.40
N ALA A 325 18.44 6.49 -14.96
CA ALA A 325 18.70 7.09 -13.65
C ALA A 325 18.00 8.44 -13.39
N SER A 326 17.62 9.18 -14.45
CA SER A 326 16.93 10.46 -14.33
C SER A 326 15.47 10.32 -13.87
N HIS A 327 14.84 9.18 -14.14
CA HIS A 327 13.40 8.96 -13.89
C HIS A 327 13.11 7.73 -13.02
N VAL A 328 14.12 6.90 -12.73
CA VAL A 328 13.99 5.71 -11.90
C VAL A 328 14.62 5.92 -10.53
N GLU A 329 13.85 5.56 -9.50
CA GLU A 329 14.28 5.58 -8.11
C GLU A 329 14.32 4.16 -7.54
N PRO A 330 15.47 3.67 -7.07
CA PRO A 330 15.54 2.43 -6.31
C PRO A 330 14.62 2.47 -5.08
N TYR A 331 13.91 1.38 -4.85
CA TYR A 331 12.88 1.25 -3.82
C TYR A 331 13.29 0.27 -2.71
N ASP A 332 13.71 -0.94 -3.09
CA ASP A 332 14.11 -1.98 -2.15
C ASP A 332 15.12 -2.94 -2.80
N VAL A 333 15.93 -3.63 -2.01
CA VAL A 333 16.91 -4.61 -2.52
C VAL A 333 16.31 -6.01 -2.42
N LEU A 334 16.18 -6.69 -3.57
CA LEU A 334 15.67 -8.05 -3.65
C LEU A 334 16.75 -9.09 -3.38
N ALA A 335 17.93 -8.88 -3.96
CA ALA A 335 19.03 -9.82 -3.83
C ALA A 335 20.38 -9.12 -3.98
N VAL A 336 21.36 -9.56 -3.19
CA VAL A 336 22.78 -9.22 -3.34
C VAL A 336 23.53 -10.53 -3.48
N ILE A 337 24.22 -10.71 -4.60
CA ILE A 337 24.93 -11.95 -4.93
C ILE A 337 26.39 -11.59 -5.21
N ALA A 338 27.31 -12.14 -4.42
CA ALA A 338 28.73 -12.11 -4.70
C ALA A 338 29.08 -13.13 -5.77
N ALA A 339 29.90 -12.70 -6.72
CA ALA A 339 30.53 -13.56 -7.71
C ALA A 339 32.04 -13.58 -7.46
N GLU A 340 32.60 -14.78 -7.28
CA GLU A 340 34.05 -14.95 -7.28
C GLU A 340 34.57 -15.12 -8.72
N PRO A 341 35.51 -14.27 -9.17
CA PRO A 341 36.05 -14.36 -10.53
C PRO A 341 36.82 -15.65 -10.81
N GLU A 342 37.43 -16.25 -9.78
CA GLU A 342 38.34 -17.40 -9.95
C GLU A 342 37.60 -18.72 -10.12
N ASP A 343 36.59 -19.01 -9.29
CA ASP A 343 35.88 -20.30 -9.29
C ASP A 343 34.44 -20.23 -9.81
N SER A 344 33.97 -19.05 -10.26
CA SER A 344 32.57 -18.82 -10.64
C SER A 344 31.56 -19.15 -9.52
N ALA A 345 32.03 -19.27 -8.28
CA ALA A 345 31.20 -19.48 -7.11
C ALA A 345 30.30 -18.26 -6.90
N ARG A 346 29.05 -18.53 -6.52
CA ARG A 346 28.07 -17.49 -6.20
C ARG A 346 27.68 -17.61 -4.74
N HIS A 347 27.79 -16.50 -4.02
CA HIS A 347 27.43 -16.43 -2.61
C HIS A 347 26.29 -15.43 -2.41
N ASP A 348 25.14 -15.95 -1.98
CA ASP A 348 23.97 -15.12 -1.67
C ASP A 348 24.14 -14.44 -0.32
N TYR A 349 23.92 -13.13 -0.29
CA TYR A 349 23.77 -12.42 0.97
C TYR A 349 22.33 -12.50 1.44
N ARG A 350 22.14 -12.69 2.75
CA ARG A 350 20.80 -12.66 3.35
C ARG A 350 20.44 -11.26 3.81
N ALA A 351 19.19 -10.83 3.59
CA ALA A 351 18.70 -9.59 4.15
C ALA A 351 18.69 -9.68 5.69
N PHE A 352 19.09 -8.62 6.39
CA PHE A 352 19.11 -8.59 7.86
C PHE A 352 17.75 -8.97 8.47
N THR A 353 16.65 -8.51 7.86
CA THR A 353 15.26 -8.76 8.27
C THR A 353 14.82 -10.22 8.13
N SER A 354 15.51 -11.03 7.32
CA SER A 354 15.09 -12.39 6.95
C SER A 354 15.43 -13.47 7.98
N PHE A 355 16.25 -13.18 8.98
CA PHE A 355 16.69 -14.16 9.97
C PHE A 355 16.44 -13.70 11.40
N ARG A 356 16.12 -14.65 12.29
CA ARG A 356 15.80 -14.32 13.68
C ARG A 356 17.02 -13.83 14.44
N HIS A 357 16.91 -12.65 15.04
CA HIS A 357 17.88 -12.13 16.00
C HIS A 357 17.60 -12.70 17.39
N ARG A 358 17.81 -14.01 17.62
CA ARG A 358 17.51 -14.64 18.92
C ARG A 358 18.54 -14.28 20.00
N GLY A 359 18.34 -13.14 20.67
CA GLY A 359 18.83 -12.80 22.02
C GLY A 359 20.34 -12.88 22.30
N TRP A 360 20.74 -12.48 23.52
CA TRP A 360 22.15 -12.42 23.97
C TRP A 360 22.87 -13.79 24.00
N ALA A 361 22.13 -14.90 24.04
CA ALA A 361 22.66 -16.24 24.28
C ALA A 361 23.18 -16.99 23.04
N LEU A 362 22.87 -16.54 21.81
CA LEU A 362 23.21 -17.26 20.57
C LEU A 362 23.85 -16.33 19.53
N ARG A 363 24.97 -15.67 19.89
CA ARG A 363 25.87 -14.98 18.93
C ARG A 363 26.32 -15.87 17.74
N HIS A 364 26.05 -17.18 17.78
CA HIS A 364 26.62 -18.23 16.95
C HIS A 364 25.80 -18.63 15.71
N GLU A 365 24.65 -18.01 15.42
CA GLU A 365 23.81 -18.32 14.24
C GLU A 365 23.72 -17.18 13.21
N LYS A 366 24.48 -16.09 13.37
CA LYS A 366 24.48 -15.01 12.37
C LYS A 366 25.10 -15.51 11.06
N PRO A 367 24.45 -15.29 9.89
CA PRO A 367 25.02 -15.66 8.60
C PRO A 367 26.39 -15.00 8.39
N GLU A 368 27.26 -15.68 7.65
CA GLU A 368 28.57 -15.15 7.27
C GLU A 368 28.45 -13.88 6.42
N ARG A 369 27.43 -13.81 5.57
CA ARG A 369 27.11 -12.71 4.65
C ARG A 369 25.67 -12.25 4.82
N TYR A 370 25.49 -11.00 5.20
CA TYR A 370 24.18 -10.38 5.23
C TYR A 370 24.27 -8.90 4.86
N PHE A 371 23.14 -8.32 4.45
CA PHE A 371 23.08 -6.89 4.13
C PHE A 371 21.94 -6.21 4.89
N HIS A 372 22.11 -4.92 5.11
CA HIS A 372 21.09 -4.02 5.62
C HIS A 372 20.83 -2.92 4.58
N THR A 373 19.58 -2.51 4.41
CA THR A 373 19.21 -1.41 3.53
C THR A 373 18.87 -0.18 4.35
N SER A 374 19.26 1.00 3.88
CA SER A 374 18.85 2.26 4.51
C SER A 374 18.54 3.29 3.44
N THR A 375 17.54 4.12 3.67
CA THR A 375 17.22 5.23 2.79
C THR A 375 17.87 6.50 3.33
N ARG A 376 18.60 7.22 2.47
CA ARG A 376 19.29 8.46 2.84
C ARG A 376 18.89 9.59 1.88
N PHE A 377 18.95 10.83 2.36
CA PHE A 377 18.80 12.01 1.50
C PHE A 377 20.16 12.44 0.95
N GLY A 378 20.35 12.17 -0.34
CA GLY A 378 21.49 12.64 -1.13
C GLY A 378 21.23 13.98 -1.81
N PRO A 379 22.19 14.47 -2.62
CA PRO A 379 22.09 15.76 -3.30
C PRO A 379 20.95 15.84 -4.32
N LEU A 380 20.59 14.69 -4.91
CA LEU A 380 19.56 14.57 -5.95
C LEU A 380 18.23 14.07 -5.40
N GLY A 381 18.08 14.05 -4.08
CA GLY A 381 16.93 13.49 -3.40
C GLY A 381 17.25 12.15 -2.76
N ARG A 382 16.27 11.24 -2.75
CA ARG A 382 16.36 10.01 -1.99
C ARG A 382 17.25 8.98 -2.67
N GLU A 383 18.06 8.31 -1.86
CA GLU A 383 19.02 7.30 -2.29
C GLU A 383 18.87 6.05 -1.42
N LEU A 384 18.80 4.89 -2.07
CA LEU A 384 18.85 3.61 -1.40
C LEU A 384 20.31 3.20 -1.21
N TRP A 385 20.67 2.86 0.03
CA TRP A 385 21.99 2.40 0.39
C TRP A 385 21.93 0.96 0.89
N VAL A 386 22.96 0.20 0.57
CA VAL A 386 23.18 -1.14 1.11
C VAL A 386 24.44 -1.13 1.97
N THR A 387 24.32 -1.70 3.17
CA THR A 387 25.42 -1.92 4.10
C THR A 387 25.74 -3.40 4.15
N LEU A 388 26.94 -3.76 3.72
CA LEU A 388 27.46 -5.13 3.73
C LEU A 388 27.96 -5.47 5.14
N ALA A 389 27.51 -6.60 5.66
CA ALA A 389 27.78 -7.02 7.02
C ALA A 389 27.86 -8.56 7.12
N GLY A 390 28.20 -9.07 8.30
CA GLY A 390 28.49 -10.49 8.49
C GLY A 390 29.88 -10.73 9.03
N GLN A 391 30.22 -12.00 9.29
CA GLN A 391 31.54 -12.38 9.81
C GLN A 391 32.66 -12.00 8.84
N LEU A 392 32.40 -12.08 7.53
CA LEU A 392 33.32 -11.64 6.49
C LEU A 392 33.66 -10.14 6.60
N TRP A 393 32.70 -9.34 7.06
CA TRP A 393 32.82 -7.89 7.12
C TRP A 393 33.15 -7.37 8.51
N ALA A 394 32.77 -8.04 9.60
CA ALA A 394 32.80 -7.51 10.97
C ALA A 394 34.19 -7.34 11.59
N GLY A 395 35.27 -7.71 10.90
CA GLY A 395 36.64 -7.62 11.42
C GLY A 395 36.92 -8.53 12.62
N THR A 396 36.04 -9.52 12.89
CA THR A 396 36.22 -10.54 13.93
C THR A 396 36.02 -11.91 13.31
N TYR A 397 37.01 -12.38 12.55
CA TYR A 397 37.04 -13.77 12.12
C TYR A 397 37.49 -14.63 13.29
N ARG A 398 36.71 -15.66 13.65
CA ARG A 398 36.83 -16.43 14.90
C ARG A 398 38.21 -17.10 15.11
N HIS A 399 39.03 -17.14 14.05
CA HIS A 399 40.32 -17.80 13.98
C HIS A 399 41.48 -16.92 13.49
N ALA A 400 41.28 -15.61 13.29
CA ALA A 400 42.34 -14.69 12.85
C ALA A 400 42.76 -13.77 14.01
N GLU A 401 43.97 -13.97 14.54
CA GLU A 401 44.57 -13.10 15.57
C GLU A 401 45.11 -11.79 14.96
N ASN A 402 45.44 -11.79 13.66
CA ASN A 402 45.92 -10.63 12.89
C ASN A 402 45.02 -10.34 11.67
N ASP A 403 45.02 -9.09 11.20
CA ASP A 403 44.25 -8.67 10.02
C ASP A 403 44.70 -9.36 8.71
N GLU A 404 45.94 -9.82 8.65
CA GLU A 404 46.55 -10.49 7.48
C GLU A 404 46.07 -11.94 7.28
N ASP A 405 45.53 -12.58 8.32
CA ASP A 405 45.03 -13.97 8.26
C ASP A 405 43.53 -14.03 7.89
N ARG A 406 42.94 -12.88 7.49
CA ARG A 406 41.51 -12.75 7.19
C ARG A 406 41.22 -13.08 5.72
N PRO A 407 40.09 -13.73 5.41
CA PRO A 407 39.64 -13.83 4.04
C PRO A 407 39.35 -12.43 3.46
N ASP A 408 39.74 -12.24 2.20
CA ASP A 408 39.42 -11.04 1.44
C ASP A 408 37.89 -10.88 1.35
N PRO A 409 37.37 -9.63 1.43
CA PRO A 409 35.94 -9.41 1.28
C PRO A 409 35.52 -9.64 -0.17
N ASP A 410 34.24 -9.98 -0.36
CA ASP A 410 33.68 -10.18 -1.69
C ASP A 410 33.81 -8.89 -2.53
N ARG A 411 34.46 -8.98 -3.70
CA ARG A 411 34.82 -7.83 -4.54
C ARG A 411 33.83 -7.51 -5.65
N TYR A 412 33.04 -8.46 -6.12
CA TYR A 412 32.11 -8.25 -7.22
C TYR A 412 30.72 -8.66 -6.81
N LEU A 413 29.86 -7.67 -6.55
CA LEU A 413 28.50 -7.89 -6.09
C LEU A 413 27.51 -7.44 -7.16
N THR A 414 26.63 -8.35 -7.52
CA THR A 414 25.46 -8.04 -8.36
C THR A 414 24.27 -7.78 -7.46
N VAL A 415 23.52 -6.72 -7.75
CA VAL A 415 22.37 -6.31 -6.94
C VAL A 415 21.13 -6.26 -7.83
N ARG A 416 20.09 -6.99 -7.42
CA ARG A 416 18.74 -6.84 -7.99
C ARG A 416 17.90 -6.03 -7.04
N ALA A 417 17.23 -5.01 -7.55
CA ALA A 417 16.44 -4.09 -6.76
C ALA A 417 15.04 -3.92 -7.37
N LEU A 418 14.06 -3.62 -6.52
CA LEU A 418 12.82 -2.99 -6.97
C LEU A 418 13.09 -1.51 -7.18
N ALA A 419 12.48 -0.94 -8.21
CA ALA A 419 12.50 0.49 -8.47
C ALA A 419 11.11 0.99 -8.89
N ASN A 420 10.94 2.31 -8.85
CA ASN A 420 9.74 3.00 -9.29
C ASN A 420 10.13 4.23 -10.13
N ASN A 421 9.15 4.92 -10.70
CA ASN A 421 9.32 6.13 -11.50
C ASN A 421 9.20 7.43 -10.66
N GLY A 422 9.54 7.40 -9.37
CA GLY A 422 9.36 8.49 -8.41
C GLY A 422 10.15 9.77 -8.71
N ARG A 423 11.19 9.70 -9.55
CA ARG A 423 11.97 10.87 -10.00
C ARG A 423 11.31 11.65 -11.15
N LEU A 424 10.25 11.11 -11.76
CA LEU A 424 9.49 11.85 -12.77
C LEU A 424 8.78 13.07 -12.15
N PRO A 425 8.58 14.14 -12.94
CA PRO A 425 7.70 15.23 -12.53
C PRO A 425 6.30 14.69 -12.15
N ARG A 426 5.77 15.11 -11.00
CA ARG A 426 4.52 14.57 -10.43
C ARG A 426 3.34 14.57 -11.40
N MET A 427 3.20 15.64 -12.20
CA MET A 427 2.12 15.75 -13.18
C MET A 427 2.24 14.73 -14.33
N ALA A 428 3.47 14.42 -14.77
CA ALA A 428 3.69 13.46 -15.86
C ALA A 428 3.22 12.05 -15.49
N LEU A 429 3.35 11.68 -14.20
CA LEU A 429 2.90 10.38 -13.70
C LEU A 429 1.37 10.29 -13.61
N ALA A 430 0.71 11.37 -13.18
CA ALA A 430 -0.75 11.42 -13.06
C ALA A 430 -1.48 11.36 -14.41
N GLU A 431 -0.83 11.82 -15.49
CA GLU A 431 -1.35 11.77 -16.86
C GLU A 431 -1.00 10.45 -17.58
N ALA A 432 -0.29 9.53 -16.93
CA ALA A 432 0.14 8.28 -17.54
C ALA A 432 -1.08 7.39 -17.87
N THR A 433 -1.24 7.08 -19.15
CA THR A 433 -2.30 6.18 -19.62
C THR A 433 -1.73 4.78 -19.76
N ILE A 434 -2.23 3.82 -19.00
CA ILE A 434 -1.73 2.43 -18.98
C ILE A 434 -2.44 1.64 -20.08
N THR A 435 -1.71 1.20 -21.10
CA THR A 435 -2.32 0.62 -22.32
C THR A 435 -1.62 -0.62 -22.85
N GLU A 436 -0.33 -0.78 -22.58
CA GLU A 436 0.50 -1.83 -23.17
C GLU A 436 0.70 -2.97 -22.17
N THR A 437 0.43 -4.20 -22.59
CA THR A 437 0.78 -5.42 -21.85
C THR A 437 2.21 -5.84 -22.19
N VAL A 438 2.98 -6.27 -21.19
CA VAL A 438 4.39 -6.63 -21.38
C VAL A 438 4.62 -8.12 -21.16
N SER A 439 4.30 -8.64 -19.97
CA SER A 439 4.48 -10.05 -19.61
C SER A 439 3.27 -10.58 -18.87
N ASP A 440 3.02 -11.88 -19.01
CA ASP A 440 2.01 -12.63 -18.24
C ASP A 440 0.55 -12.20 -18.48
N PHE A 441 0.29 -11.55 -19.62
CA PHE A 441 -1.06 -11.26 -20.13
C PHE A 441 -1.38 -12.18 -21.31
N THR A 442 -1.94 -13.36 -21.02
CA THR A 442 -2.45 -14.27 -22.05
C THR A 442 -3.94 -14.07 -22.25
N GLY A 443 -4.40 -13.98 -23.51
CA GLY A 443 -5.84 -13.90 -23.81
C GLY A 443 -6.47 -12.51 -23.58
N ILE A 444 -5.67 -11.44 -23.53
CA ILE A 444 -6.13 -10.05 -23.40
C ILE A 444 -5.96 -9.30 -24.71
N ALA A 445 -7.00 -8.59 -25.14
CA ALA A 445 -6.98 -7.69 -26.30
C ALA A 445 -6.37 -6.33 -25.96
N SER A 446 -6.73 -5.77 -24.81
CA SER A 446 -6.30 -4.44 -24.40
C SER A 446 -6.40 -4.26 -22.88
N VAL A 447 -5.56 -3.37 -22.36
CA VAL A 447 -5.65 -2.88 -20.98
C VAL A 447 -5.92 -1.38 -21.01
N ARG A 448 -6.66 -0.87 -20.03
CA ARG A 448 -6.80 0.57 -19.79
C ARG A 448 -6.87 0.85 -18.30
N ASN A 449 -6.37 2.00 -17.85
CA ASN A 449 -6.60 2.45 -16.49
C ASN A 449 -7.99 3.07 -16.33
N LEU A 450 -8.71 2.68 -15.28
CA LEU A 450 -9.99 3.25 -14.85
C LEU A 450 -9.80 4.44 -13.91
N THR A 451 -8.70 4.45 -13.15
CA THR A 451 -8.33 5.57 -12.29
C THR A 451 -7.04 6.20 -12.78
N ALA A 452 -6.92 7.52 -12.64
CA ALA A 452 -5.64 8.19 -12.88
C ALA A 452 -4.58 7.63 -11.90
N PRO A 453 -3.34 7.39 -12.35
CA PRO A 453 -2.29 6.95 -11.44
C PRO A 453 -2.07 7.94 -10.29
N SER A 454 -2.02 7.44 -9.07
CA SER A 454 -1.83 8.25 -7.88
C SER A 454 -0.44 8.87 -7.85
N MET A 455 -0.29 9.98 -7.13
CA MET A 455 1.03 10.53 -6.86
C MET A 455 1.77 9.63 -5.84
N PRO A 456 3.10 9.45 -5.97
CA PRO A 456 3.88 8.75 -4.97
C PRO A 456 3.80 9.50 -3.64
N LEU A 457 3.50 8.76 -2.57
CA LEU A 457 3.42 9.29 -1.21
C LEU A 457 4.65 8.88 -0.41
N TYR A 458 5.02 9.71 0.55
CA TYR A 458 6.20 9.53 1.38
C TYR A 458 5.76 9.60 2.84
N PRO A 459 6.44 8.88 3.75
CA PRO A 459 6.17 8.99 5.18
C PRO A 459 6.23 10.47 5.60
N PRO A 460 5.27 10.96 6.41
CA PRO A 460 5.14 12.38 6.73
C PRO A 460 6.16 12.81 7.80
N ARG A 461 7.45 12.61 7.53
CA ARG A 461 8.59 12.99 8.41
C ARG A 461 8.74 14.50 8.60
N TYR A 462 7.96 15.31 7.90
CA TYR A 462 7.84 16.74 8.19
C TYR A 462 7.16 16.99 9.55
N TYR A 463 6.37 16.03 10.06
CA TYR A 463 5.96 16.03 11.46
C TYR A 463 7.11 15.53 12.34
N ARG A 464 7.61 16.42 13.20
CA ARG A 464 8.71 16.09 14.11
C ARG A 464 8.34 14.91 15.01
N GLY A 465 9.19 13.88 15.02
CA GLY A 465 9.00 12.70 15.87
C GLY A 465 8.02 11.66 15.31
N TYR A 466 7.61 11.76 14.05
CA TYR A 466 6.80 10.75 13.35
C TYR A 466 7.32 9.33 13.59
N ASP A 467 8.59 9.07 13.28
CA ASP A 467 9.20 7.73 13.42
C ASP A 467 9.10 7.18 14.85
N TRP A 468 9.19 8.02 15.89
CA TRP A 468 9.03 7.61 17.28
C TRP A 468 7.59 7.30 17.66
N ARG A 469 6.64 8.08 17.16
CA ARG A 469 5.21 7.79 17.35
C ARG A 469 4.86 6.46 16.70
N VAL A 470 5.36 6.20 15.50
CA VAL A 470 5.21 4.92 14.81
C VAL A 470 5.86 3.79 15.60
N LEU A 471 7.10 3.95 16.07
CA LEU A 471 7.72 2.94 16.93
C LEU A 471 6.87 2.64 18.17
N GLY A 472 6.37 3.69 18.83
CA GLY A 472 5.45 3.60 19.97
C GLY A 472 4.18 2.80 19.64
N HIS A 473 3.59 3.08 18.47
CA HIS A 473 2.38 2.42 17.95
C HIS A 473 2.54 0.90 17.80
N PHE A 474 3.73 0.43 17.40
CA PHE A 474 4.02 -1.01 17.27
C PHE A 474 4.59 -1.65 18.55
N THR A 475 4.88 -0.86 19.59
CA THR A 475 5.37 -1.42 20.86
C THR A 475 4.27 -2.13 21.65
N ALA A 476 4.64 -3.20 22.36
CA ALA A 476 3.74 -3.96 23.24
C ALA A 476 2.42 -4.43 22.57
N GLY A 477 2.44 -4.64 21.25
CA GLY A 477 1.26 -5.11 20.51
C GLY A 477 0.06 -4.15 20.57
N GLY A 478 0.30 -2.84 20.71
CA GLY A 478 -0.77 -1.83 20.77
C GLY A 478 -1.49 -1.74 22.11
N ALA A 479 -1.07 -2.48 23.15
CA ALA A 479 -1.74 -2.46 24.46
C ALA A 479 -1.69 -1.08 25.14
N ASN A 480 -0.56 -0.37 25.04
CA ASN A 480 -0.42 0.97 25.60
C ASN A 480 -1.37 1.96 24.93
N GLU A 481 -1.52 1.84 23.63
CA GLU A 481 -2.39 2.67 22.82
C GLU A 481 -3.86 2.39 23.08
N LEU A 482 -4.27 1.12 23.19
CA LEU A 482 -5.63 0.76 23.59
C LEU A 482 -5.98 1.38 24.95
N ASN A 483 -5.06 1.33 25.91
CA ASN A 483 -5.26 1.95 27.23
C ASN A 483 -5.43 3.47 27.11
N ARG A 484 -4.63 4.14 26.28
CA ARG A 484 -4.80 5.58 26.01
C ARG A 484 -6.14 5.87 25.36
N ILE A 485 -6.54 5.11 24.35
CA ILE A 485 -7.84 5.26 23.68
C ILE A 485 -8.99 5.01 24.67
N HIS A 486 -8.85 4.06 25.61
CA HIS A 486 -9.84 3.81 26.65
C HIS A 486 -9.96 4.97 27.65
N MET A 487 -8.86 5.62 28.02
CA MET A 487 -8.83 6.70 29.00
C MET A 487 -9.15 8.08 28.42
N GLU A 488 -8.62 8.39 27.25
CA GLU A 488 -8.71 9.71 26.60
C GLU A 488 -9.85 9.76 25.58
N GLY A 489 -10.31 8.62 25.05
CA GLY A 489 -11.41 8.55 24.08
C GLY A 489 -11.00 8.97 22.67
N ALA A 490 -11.83 9.80 22.04
CA ALA A 490 -11.66 10.23 20.64
C ALA A 490 -10.29 10.88 20.34
N PRO A 491 -9.72 11.78 21.17
CA PRO A 491 -8.41 12.39 20.92
C PRO A 491 -7.29 11.36 20.69
N ALA A 492 -7.21 10.31 21.51
CA ALA A 492 -6.16 9.30 21.37
C ALA A 492 -6.34 8.41 20.14
N LEU A 493 -7.59 8.12 19.75
CA LEU A 493 -7.86 7.41 18.49
C LEU A 493 -7.48 8.26 17.28
N ARG A 494 -7.80 9.56 17.29
CA ARG A 494 -7.41 10.50 16.23
C ARG A 494 -5.89 10.57 16.09
N GLU A 495 -5.17 10.75 17.21
CA GLU A 495 -3.70 10.81 17.22
C GLU A 495 -3.06 9.54 16.63
N THR A 496 -3.72 8.39 16.82
CA THR A 496 -3.30 7.11 16.24
C THR A 496 -3.52 7.10 14.73
N LEU A 497 -4.71 7.48 14.27
CA LEU A 497 -5.06 7.46 12.85
C LEU A 497 -4.27 8.48 12.03
N GLU A 498 -3.86 9.60 12.64
CA GLU A 498 -2.95 10.59 12.03
C GLU A 498 -1.61 9.98 11.57
N LEU A 499 -1.16 8.88 12.16
CA LEU A 499 0.07 8.19 11.71
C LEU A 499 -0.04 7.62 10.29
N TYR A 500 -1.27 7.43 9.85
CA TYR A 500 -1.64 6.89 8.54
C TYR A 500 -2.06 8.00 7.55
N ASP A 501 -2.14 9.26 7.98
CA ASP A 501 -2.40 10.40 7.10
C ASP A 501 -1.11 10.81 6.37
N TRP A 502 -0.93 10.24 5.19
CA TRP A 502 0.21 10.50 4.32
C TRP A 502 -0.14 11.46 3.19
N THR A 503 -1.41 11.82 3.09
CA THR A 503 -1.92 12.66 2.02
C THR A 503 -1.64 14.13 2.35
N PRO A 504 -1.23 14.94 1.36
CA PRO A 504 -1.06 16.38 1.57
C PRO A 504 -2.41 17.13 1.59
N ASP A 505 -3.54 16.44 1.39
CA ASP A 505 -4.87 17.02 1.39
C ASP A 505 -5.54 16.93 2.75
N ASP A 506 -6.41 17.90 3.07
CA ASP A 506 -7.16 17.93 4.32
C ASP A 506 -8.34 16.93 4.32
N GLY A 507 -8.49 16.10 3.30
CA GLY A 507 -9.60 15.15 3.19
C GLY A 507 -9.50 14.05 4.25
N VAL A 508 -8.31 13.49 4.46
CA VAL A 508 -8.08 12.47 5.49
C VAL A 508 -8.19 13.07 6.89
N SER A 509 -7.50 14.18 7.16
CA SER A 509 -7.61 14.91 8.42
C SER A 509 -9.06 15.25 8.78
N ARG A 510 -9.88 15.72 7.83
CA ARG A 510 -11.32 15.97 8.08
C ARG A 510 -12.10 14.72 8.50
N ARG A 511 -11.81 13.56 7.88
CA ARG A 511 -12.44 12.27 8.26
C ARG A 511 -12.01 11.81 9.64
N ILE A 512 -10.74 12.00 10.01
CA ILE A 512 -10.23 11.71 11.36
C ILE A 512 -10.92 12.62 12.39
N ASP A 513 -11.04 13.91 12.08
CA ASP A 513 -11.70 14.89 12.94
C ASP A 513 -13.21 14.67 13.10
N ALA A 514 -13.80 13.86 12.21
CA ALA A 514 -15.20 13.46 12.28
C ALA A 514 -15.51 12.55 13.48
N ILE A 515 -14.50 11.90 14.08
CA ILE A 515 -14.67 11.01 15.24
C ILE A 515 -14.98 11.83 16.48
N ARG A 516 -16.27 12.01 16.81
CA ARG A 516 -16.72 12.91 17.90
C ARG A 516 -16.50 12.32 19.28
N ASP A 517 -16.81 11.04 19.44
CA ASP A 517 -16.73 10.35 20.74
C ASP A 517 -16.31 8.89 20.56
N VAL A 518 -15.59 8.37 21.55
CA VAL A 518 -15.15 6.98 21.60
C VAL A 518 -15.28 6.48 23.04
N ARG A 519 -16.03 5.40 23.23
CA ARG A 519 -16.22 4.76 24.54
C ARG A 519 -16.09 3.26 24.42
N PHE A 520 -15.66 2.60 25.49
CA PHE A 520 -15.60 1.15 25.55
C PHE A 520 -16.55 0.62 26.60
N SER A 521 -17.19 -0.50 26.29
CA SER A 521 -17.83 -1.34 27.30
C SER A 521 -17.40 -2.79 27.13
N GLU A 522 -17.45 -3.56 28.22
CA GLU A 522 -17.20 -4.99 28.19
C GLU A 522 -18.54 -5.73 28.22
N LYS A 523 -18.72 -6.67 27.29
CA LYS A 523 -19.79 -7.66 27.32
C LYS A 523 -19.19 -9.04 27.55
N GLN A 524 -19.89 -9.87 28.30
CA GLN A 524 -19.50 -11.26 28.52
C GLN A 524 -20.51 -12.18 27.86
N LYS A 525 -20.02 -13.11 27.04
CA LYS A 525 -20.84 -14.14 26.40
C LYS A 525 -20.33 -15.50 26.84
N VAL A 526 -21.22 -16.34 27.35
CA VAL A 526 -20.88 -17.72 27.72
C VAL A 526 -21.07 -18.59 26.48
N GLU A 527 -19.98 -19.16 25.96
CA GLU A 527 -20.02 -20.13 24.86
C GLU A 527 -19.37 -21.43 25.30
N ARG A 528 -20.08 -22.56 25.15
CA ARG A 528 -19.57 -23.95 25.28
C ARG A 528 -18.50 -24.17 26.37
N ALA A 529 -18.78 -23.71 27.59
CA ALA A 529 -17.98 -23.86 28.82
C ALA A 529 -16.82 -22.87 29.09
N TYR A 530 -16.69 -21.77 28.33
CA TYR A 530 -15.82 -20.65 28.71
C TYR A 530 -16.55 -19.30 28.59
N VAL A 531 -16.09 -18.30 29.35
CA VAL A 531 -16.58 -16.92 29.29
C VAL A 531 -15.72 -16.16 28.29
N GLN A 532 -16.31 -15.78 27.17
CA GLN A 532 -15.66 -14.92 26.19
C GLN A 532 -15.97 -13.46 26.52
N ARG A 533 -14.91 -12.64 26.63
CA ARG A 533 -15.04 -11.19 26.81
C ARG A 533 -15.05 -10.52 25.45
N ILE A 534 -15.95 -9.55 25.28
CA ILE A 534 -16.11 -8.77 24.07
C ILE A 534 -15.98 -7.29 24.46
N ALA A 535 -14.91 -6.65 24.01
CA ALA A 535 -14.74 -5.21 24.13
C ALA A 535 -15.51 -4.53 22.98
N CYS A 536 -16.58 -3.83 23.35
CA CYS A 536 -17.41 -3.07 22.43
C CYS A 536 -16.90 -1.63 22.37
N ALA A 537 -16.35 -1.21 21.24
CA ALA A 537 -16.00 0.17 20.97
C ALA A 537 -17.20 0.91 20.38
N TYR A 538 -17.71 1.91 21.09
CA TYR A 538 -18.77 2.80 20.63
C TYR A 538 -18.11 4.03 20.05
N VAL A 539 -18.31 4.27 18.75
CA VAL A 539 -17.72 5.40 18.04
C VAL A 539 -18.83 6.24 17.44
N GLU A 540 -18.82 7.54 17.72
CA GLU A 540 -19.72 8.52 17.12
C GLU A 540 -19.02 9.27 15.99
N LEU A 541 -19.60 9.25 14.79
CA LEU A 541 -19.08 9.97 13.63
C LEU A 541 -19.99 11.12 13.24
N ASP A 542 -19.38 12.24 12.88
CA ASP A 542 -20.04 13.34 12.18
C ASP A 542 -20.19 13.00 10.69
N PRO A 543 -21.42 12.80 10.18
CA PRO A 543 -21.65 12.46 8.79
C PRO A 543 -21.25 13.56 7.80
N THR A 544 -21.14 14.83 8.25
CA THR A 544 -20.87 15.97 7.37
C THR A 544 -19.43 16.03 6.86
N ALA A 545 -18.53 15.30 7.50
CA ALA A 545 -17.11 15.24 7.16
C ALA A 545 -16.77 14.16 6.10
N PHE A 546 -17.75 13.36 5.68
CA PHE A 546 -17.58 12.29 4.70
C PHE A 546 -18.25 12.65 3.37
N ASP A 547 -17.79 12.00 2.29
CA ASP A 547 -18.33 12.17 0.94
C ASP A 547 -19.63 11.34 0.76
N GLY A 548 -20.58 11.52 1.68
CA GLY A 548 -21.85 10.80 1.74
C GLY A 548 -21.86 9.61 2.72
N PRO A 549 -23.04 9.02 2.96
CA PRO A 549 -23.20 7.93 3.92
C PRO A 549 -22.47 6.64 3.53
N GLY A 550 -22.25 6.41 2.23
CA GLY A 550 -21.47 5.27 1.74
C GLY A 550 -19.99 5.36 2.15
N ASP A 551 -19.37 6.53 2.04
CA ASP A 551 -17.96 6.76 2.43
C ASP A 551 -17.80 6.59 3.96
N ALA A 552 -18.77 7.07 4.75
CA ALA A 552 -18.80 6.85 6.20
C ALA A 552 -18.97 5.36 6.57
N ALA A 553 -19.79 4.62 5.82
CA ALA A 553 -19.97 3.18 6.02
C ALA A 553 -18.70 2.39 5.70
N LEU A 554 -18.02 2.71 4.59
CA LEU A 554 -16.73 2.12 4.24
C LEU A 554 -15.66 2.44 5.29
N PHE A 555 -15.56 3.69 5.74
CA PHE A 555 -14.67 4.05 6.84
C PHE A 555 -14.95 3.24 8.10
N GLY A 556 -16.23 3.02 8.43
CA GLY A 556 -16.62 2.20 9.56
C GLY A 556 -16.20 0.73 9.43
N GLU A 557 -16.22 0.15 8.23
CA GLU A 557 -15.73 -1.21 7.99
C GLU A 557 -14.20 -1.30 8.15
N VAL A 558 -13.47 -0.34 7.58
CA VAL A 558 -12.01 -0.21 7.76
C VAL A 558 -11.65 -0.01 9.22
N LEU A 559 -12.40 0.84 9.95
CA LEU A 559 -12.19 1.08 11.36
C LEU A 559 -12.49 -0.18 12.19
N ASN A 560 -13.54 -0.94 11.87
CA ASN A 560 -13.81 -2.22 12.53
C ASN A 560 -12.63 -3.18 12.37
N HIS A 561 -12.14 -3.33 11.13
CA HIS A 561 -10.98 -4.17 10.83
C HIS A 561 -9.72 -3.73 11.60
N PHE A 562 -9.46 -2.43 11.63
CA PHE A 562 -8.34 -1.84 12.37
C PHE A 562 -8.43 -2.08 13.88
N LEU A 563 -9.60 -1.84 14.50
CA LEU A 563 -9.80 -2.08 15.93
C LEU A 563 -9.65 -3.56 16.30
N GLY A 564 -9.85 -4.47 15.35
CA GLY A 564 -9.53 -5.88 15.49
C GLY A 564 -8.09 -6.15 15.93
N ARG A 565 -7.17 -5.20 15.71
CA ARG A 565 -5.77 -5.26 16.14
C ARG A 565 -5.62 -5.52 17.63
N TYR A 566 -6.49 -4.92 18.42
CA TYR A 566 -6.43 -5.01 19.88
C TYR A 566 -7.12 -6.26 20.43
N ALA A 567 -7.65 -7.13 19.56
CA ALA A 567 -8.13 -8.44 19.97
C ALA A 567 -6.98 -9.26 20.55
N SER A 568 -7.28 -10.04 21.58
CA SER A 568 -6.33 -10.94 22.23
C SER A 568 -7.00 -12.29 22.47
N LEU A 569 -6.23 -13.30 22.87
CA LEU A 569 -6.74 -14.65 23.15
C LEU A 569 -7.98 -14.66 24.06
N HIS A 570 -8.10 -13.69 24.96
CA HIS A 570 -9.18 -13.62 25.95
C HIS A 570 -10.26 -12.58 25.63
N VAL A 571 -10.03 -11.69 24.67
CA VAL A 571 -10.90 -10.55 24.37
C VAL A 571 -11.06 -10.39 22.87
N SER A 572 -12.31 -10.46 22.41
CA SER A 572 -12.69 -10.10 21.04
C SER A 572 -13.07 -8.63 20.96
N MET A 573 -12.91 -8.04 19.78
CA MET A 573 -13.25 -6.64 19.53
C MET A 573 -14.54 -6.55 18.72
N GLN A 574 -15.37 -5.55 19.00
CA GLN A 574 -16.58 -5.26 18.21
C GLN A 574 -16.82 -3.77 18.12
N LEU A 575 -17.01 -3.24 16.91
CA LEU A 575 -17.39 -1.85 16.69
C LEU A 575 -18.92 -1.67 16.72
N VAL A 576 -19.36 -0.63 17.42
CA VAL A 576 -20.71 -0.06 17.33
C VAL A 576 -20.54 1.38 16.87
N LEU A 577 -20.98 1.66 15.64
CA LEU A 577 -20.82 2.97 15.02
C LEU A 577 -22.15 3.72 15.04
N SER A 578 -22.15 4.94 15.59
CA SER A 578 -23.29 5.86 15.52
C SER A 578 -23.01 6.93 14.46
N ILE A 579 -23.89 7.01 13.46
CA ILE A 579 -23.85 8.05 12.42
C ILE A 579 -25.19 8.76 12.44
N GLY A 580 -25.21 10.05 12.79
CA GLY A 580 -26.43 10.85 12.85
C GLY A 580 -27.52 10.25 13.76
N GLY A 581 -27.11 9.57 14.85
CA GLY A 581 -28.02 8.91 15.80
C GLY A 581 -28.48 7.50 15.40
N LYS A 582 -28.11 6.99 14.22
CA LYS A 582 -28.35 5.59 13.83
C LYS A 582 -27.16 4.74 14.24
N GLU A 583 -27.38 3.82 15.17
CA GLU A 583 -26.37 2.84 15.58
C GLU A 583 -26.32 1.65 14.62
N THR A 584 -25.11 1.24 14.25
CA THR A 584 -24.86 0.04 13.46
C THR A 584 -23.80 -0.81 14.15
N VAL A 585 -24.14 -2.07 14.40
CA VAL A 585 -23.24 -3.04 15.04
C VAL A 585 -22.50 -3.81 13.96
N TYR A 586 -21.17 -3.84 14.05
CA TYR A 586 -20.32 -4.57 13.12
C TYR A 586 -20.06 -6.00 13.59
N PRO A 587 -19.67 -6.90 12.68
CA PRO A 587 -19.22 -8.24 13.04
C PRO A 587 -18.09 -8.19 14.07
N ARG A 588 -18.16 -9.09 15.06
CA ARG A 588 -17.11 -9.28 16.06
C ARG A 588 -15.85 -9.81 15.38
N ILE A 589 -14.70 -9.26 15.75
CA ILE A 589 -13.39 -9.75 15.34
C ILE A 589 -12.77 -10.51 16.50
N ASP A 590 -12.57 -11.81 16.28
CA ASP A 590 -11.89 -12.68 17.23
C ASP A 590 -10.37 -12.61 17.01
N PHE A 591 -9.62 -13.01 18.05
CA PHE A 591 -8.17 -13.07 17.93
C PHE A 591 -7.74 -14.24 17.03
N GLU A 592 -7.39 -13.90 15.80
CA GLU A 592 -6.67 -14.78 14.89
C GLU A 592 -5.20 -14.78 15.30
N GLY A 593 -4.86 -15.61 16.29
CA GLY A 593 -3.47 -15.78 16.70
C GLY A 593 -2.60 -16.33 15.57
N ALA A 594 -1.29 -16.04 15.63
CA ALA A 594 -0.32 -16.86 14.93
C ALA A 594 -0.51 -18.32 15.37
N PRO A 595 -0.51 -19.31 14.44
CA PRO A 595 -0.46 -20.70 14.87
C PRO A 595 0.77 -20.88 15.77
N LEU A 596 0.53 -21.57 16.90
CA LEU A 596 1.54 -21.97 17.89
C LEU A 596 2.83 -22.47 17.24
#